data_AF-A0A7S3UGE9-F1
#
_entry.id   AF-A0A7S3UGE9-F1
#
_cell.length_a   1.000
_cell.length_b   1.000
_cell.length_c   1.000
_cell.angle_alpha   90.00
_cell.angle_beta   90.00
_cell.angle_gamma   90.00
#
_symmetry.space_group_name_H-M   'P 1'
#
loop_
_entity.id
_entity.type
_entity.pdbx_description
1 polymer ?
#
loop_
_entity_poly.entity_id
_entity_poly.type
_entity_poly.pdbx_seq_one_letter_code
_entity_poly.pdbx_strand_id
1 'polypeptide(L)'
;DNVHMSWGHDEYIYRVLRAHAPCVLPPEALFICRYHSFYALHQHGAYEWMLTAEERHTMLPWLRTFQRFDLYSKDDDNRLDVRALRPYYESLIDTYVPGVLQW
;
A
#
# COMPACT_ATOMS: atom_id res chain seq x y z
N ASP A 1 3.22 5.54 -13.32
CA ASP A 1 2.67 4.28 -13.86
C ASP A 1 3.39 3.59 -15.03
N ASN A 2 4.14 4.29 -15.89
CA ASN A 2 4.79 3.67 -17.08
C ASN A 2 6.22 3.14 -16.82
N VAL A 3 6.57 2.90 -15.56
CA VAL A 3 7.90 2.42 -15.17
C VAL A 3 7.78 0.96 -14.78
N HIS A 4 8.64 0.11 -15.35
CA HIS A 4 8.78 -1.26 -14.90
C HIS A 4 9.63 -1.31 -13.64
N MET A 5 8.98 -1.48 -12.50
CA MET A 5 9.64 -1.70 -11.21
C MET A 5 10.22 -3.12 -11.13
N SER A 6 11.20 -3.32 -10.25
CA SER A 6 11.63 -4.67 -9.88
C SER A 6 10.42 -5.48 -9.38
N TRP A 7 10.24 -6.69 -9.89
CA TRP A 7 9.13 -7.55 -9.51
C TRP A 7 9.20 -7.93 -8.02
N GLY A 8 8.07 -7.83 -7.32
CA GLY A 8 7.98 -8.06 -5.88
C GLY A 8 6.53 -8.01 -5.38
N HIS A 9 6.35 -8.04 -4.06
CA HIS A 9 5.03 -8.06 -3.44
C HIS A 9 4.22 -6.79 -3.75
N ASP A 10 4.87 -5.63 -3.87
CA ASP A 10 4.24 -4.36 -4.24
C ASP A 10 3.44 -4.42 -5.55
N GLU A 11 4.10 -4.76 -6.66
CA GLU A 11 3.47 -4.82 -7.99
C GLU A 11 2.46 -5.98 -8.05
N TYR A 12 2.75 -7.09 -7.37
CA TYR A 12 1.85 -8.24 -7.29
C TYR A 12 0.53 -7.88 -6.59
N ILE A 13 0.58 -7.35 -5.36
CA ILE A 13 -0.64 -7.04 -4.60
C ILE A 13 -1.44 -5.92 -5.27
N TYR A 14 -0.77 -4.93 -5.85
CA TYR A 14 -1.41 -3.91 -6.66
C TYR A 14 -2.22 -4.53 -7.81
N ARG A 15 -1.65 -5.49 -8.55
CA ARG A 15 -2.34 -6.17 -9.65
C ARG A 15 -3.51 -7.02 -9.18
N VAL A 16 -3.36 -7.77 -8.09
CA VAL A 16 -4.44 -8.56 -7.47
C VAL A 16 -5.61 -7.64 -7.10
N LEU A 17 -5.34 -6.55 -6.37
CA LEU A 17 -6.37 -5.60 -5.95
C LEU A 17 -7.03 -4.87 -7.12
N ARG A 18 -6.27 -4.53 -8.18
CA ARG A 18 -6.80 -3.91 -9.39
C ARG A 18 -7.65 -4.86 -10.24
N ALA A 19 -7.34 -6.15 -10.24
CA ALA A 19 -8.10 -7.17 -10.96
C ALA A 19 -9.37 -7.60 -10.20
N HIS A 20 -9.41 -7.40 -8.89
CA HIS A 20 -10.56 -7.71 -8.06
C HIS A 20 -11.67 -6.66 -8.21
N ALA A 21 -12.64 -6.91 -9.09
CA ALA A 21 -13.72 -5.96 -9.38
C ALA A 21 -14.49 -5.41 -8.15
N PRO A 22 -14.73 -6.18 -7.07
CA PRO A 22 -15.35 -5.67 -5.85
C PRO A 22 -14.46 -4.74 -5.00
N CYS A 23 -13.17 -4.60 -5.31
CA CYS A 23 -12.27 -3.72 -4.56
C CYS A 23 -12.67 -2.24 -4.76
N VAL A 24 -12.89 -1.52 -3.67
CA VAL A 24 -13.25 -0.10 -3.65
C VAL A 24 -12.24 0.76 -2.90
N LEU A 25 -10.99 0.29 -2.81
CA LEU A 25 -9.90 1.08 -2.26
C LEU A 25 -9.65 2.34 -3.11
N PRO A 26 -9.38 3.50 -2.47
CA PRO A 26 -9.10 4.72 -3.20
C PRO A 26 -7.75 4.63 -3.94
N PRO A 27 -7.52 5.46 -4.98
CA PRO A 27 -6.28 5.46 -5.75
C PRO A 27 -5.00 5.58 -4.91
N GLU A 28 -5.05 6.37 -3.83
CA GLU A 28 -3.95 6.58 -2.88
C GLU A 28 -3.55 5.28 -2.18
N ALA A 29 -4.52 4.45 -1.78
CA ALA A 29 -4.25 3.17 -1.14
C ALA A 29 -3.59 2.19 -2.12
N LEU A 30 -4.06 2.17 -3.37
CA LEU A 30 -3.45 1.35 -4.43
C LEU A 30 -2.04 1.83 -4.78
N PHE A 31 -1.81 3.15 -4.75
CA PHE A 31 -0.48 3.75 -4.94
C PHE A 31 0.48 3.36 -3.81
N ILE A 32 0.03 3.40 -2.55
CA ILE A 32 0.80 2.92 -1.40
C ILE A 32 1.15 1.45 -1.58
N CYS A 33 0.17 0.58 -1.85
CA CYS A 33 0.41 -0.85 -2.08
C CYS A 33 1.49 -1.09 -3.14
N ARG A 34 1.48 -0.30 -4.23
CA ARG A 34 2.38 -0.46 -5.37
C ARG A 34 3.80 0.08 -5.16
N TYR A 35 4.02 1.01 -4.24
CA TYR A 35 5.30 1.72 -4.15
C TYR A 35 5.88 1.84 -2.73
N HIS A 36 5.28 1.21 -1.71
CA HIS A 36 5.76 1.29 -0.32
C HIS A 36 7.15 0.69 -0.09
N SER A 37 7.63 -0.16 -1.00
CA SER A 37 9.01 -0.66 -1.00
C SER A 37 9.98 0.21 -1.81
N PHE A 38 9.52 1.28 -2.47
CA PHE A 38 10.36 2.14 -3.30
C PHE A 38 11.11 3.20 -2.48
N TYR A 39 11.95 2.77 -1.54
CA TYR A 39 12.65 3.63 -0.58
C TYR A 39 13.50 4.72 -1.23
N ALA A 40 14.14 4.42 -2.36
CA ALA A 40 14.91 5.40 -3.12
C ALA A 40 14.06 6.64 -3.46
N LEU A 41 12.76 6.46 -3.74
CA LEU A 41 11.82 7.55 -3.99
C LEU A 41 11.36 8.23 -2.71
N HIS A 42 10.61 7.52 -1.85
CA HIS A 42 9.86 8.19 -0.78
C HIS A 42 10.74 8.60 0.41
N GLN A 43 11.83 7.87 0.68
CA GLN A 43 12.76 8.19 1.77
C GLN A 43 13.95 9.04 1.30
N HIS A 44 14.51 8.73 0.13
CA HIS A 44 15.76 9.38 -0.33
C HIS A 44 15.56 10.44 -1.41
N GLY A 45 14.34 10.63 -1.93
CA GLY A 45 14.01 11.67 -2.93
C GLY A 45 14.61 11.41 -4.32
N ALA A 46 15.19 10.23 -4.57
CA ALA A 46 15.63 9.84 -5.90
C ALA A 46 14.43 9.57 -6.81
N TYR A 47 14.62 9.62 -8.12
CA TYR A 47 13.57 9.26 -9.10
C TYR A 47 12.28 10.09 -9.04
N GLU A 48 12.19 11.19 -8.27
CA GLU A 48 10.97 12.01 -8.27
C GLU A 48 10.65 12.58 -9.67
N TRP A 49 11.65 12.73 -10.55
CA TRP A 49 11.48 13.12 -11.95
C TRP A 49 10.68 12.11 -12.79
N MET A 50 10.53 10.86 -12.31
CA MET A 50 9.67 9.84 -12.93
C MET A 50 8.20 10.01 -12.54
N LEU A 51 7.90 10.78 -11.48
CA LEU A 51 6.53 11.09 -11.07
C LEU A 51 5.96 12.23 -11.91
N THR A 52 4.66 12.16 -12.18
CA THR A 52 3.90 13.31 -12.67
C THR A 52 3.83 14.40 -11.59
N ALA A 53 3.54 15.64 -12.01
CA ALA A 53 3.37 16.76 -11.08
C ALA A 53 2.24 16.49 -10.07
N GLU A 54 1.17 15.84 -10.52
CA GLU A 54 0.04 15.45 -9.68
C GLU A 54 0.47 14.40 -8.64
N GLU A 55 1.05 13.26 -9.05
CA GLU A 55 1.50 12.20 -8.12
C GLU A 55 2.48 12.74 -7.08
N ARG A 56 3.38 13.66 -7.47
CA ARG A 56 4.32 14.28 -6.54
C ARG A 56 3.60 15.09 -5.45
N HIS A 57 2.52 15.80 -5.80
CA HIS A 57 1.81 16.66 -4.86
C HIS A 57 0.77 15.90 -4.04
N THR A 58 0.11 14.90 -4.63
CA THR A 58 -1.02 14.20 -4.02
C THR A 58 -0.64 12.84 -3.43
N MET A 59 0.17 12.03 -4.14
CA MET A 59 0.43 10.63 -3.76
C MET A 59 1.69 10.44 -2.90
N LEU A 60 2.77 11.17 -3.22
CA LEU A 60 4.03 11.06 -2.47
C LEU A 60 3.89 11.38 -0.97
N PRO A 61 3.07 12.36 -0.54
CA PRO A 61 2.81 12.60 0.88
C PRO A 61 2.14 11.40 1.59
N TRP A 62 1.22 10.72 0.91
CA TRP A 62 0.57 9.51 1.43
C TRP A 62 1.57 8.37 1.63
N LEU A 63 2.46 8.18 0.66
CA LEU A 63 3.51 7.15 0.72
C LEU A 63 4.47 7.39 1.90
N ARG A 64 4.92 8.64 2.08
CA ARG A 64 5.76 9.04 3.22
C ARG A 64 5.04 8.87 4.56
N THR A 65 3.73 9.15 4.61
CA THR A 65 2.93 8.98 5.82
C THR A 65 2.81 7.50 6.18
N PHE A 66 2.46 6.64 5.22
CA PHE A 66 2.35 5.20 5.41
C PHE A 66 3.68 4.58 5.87
N GLN A 67 4.80 4.98 5.26
CA GLN A 67 6.13 4.46 5.60
C GLN A 67 6.43 4.55 7.11
N ARG A 68 5.98 5.62 7.78
CA ARG A 68 6.22 5.79 9.21
C ARG A 68 5.56 4.68 10.02
N PHE A 69 4.36 4.27 9.65
CA PHE A 69 3.65 3.18 10.31
C PHE A 69 4.25 1.82 9.92
N ASP A 70 4.54 1.60 8.65
CA ASP A 70 5.18 0.34 8.19
C ASP A 70 6.53 0.10 8.90
N LEU A 71 7.38 1.12 8.98
CA LEU A 71 8.72 0.95 9.53
C LEU A 71 8.74 0.91 11.06
N TYR A 72 8.01 1.82 11.73
CA TYR A 72 8.16 2.05 13.17
C TYR A 72 7.11 1.39 14.05
N SER A 73 6.14 0.67 13.47
CA SER A 73 5.20 -0.16 14.27
C SER A 73 5.70 -1.60 14.51
N LYS A 74 6.89 -1.94 14.00
CA LYS A 74 7.52 -3.26 14.20
C LYS A 74 8.05 -3.35 15.63
N ASP A 75 7.34 -4.10 16.46
CA ASP A 75 7.68 -4.34 17.87
C ASP A 75 7.60 -5.84 18.15
N ASP A 76 8.76 -6.47 18.37
CA ASP A 76 8.85 -7.90 18.63
C ASP A 76 8.43 -8.27 20.05
N ASP A 77 8.54 -7.32 21.00
CA ASP A 77 8.29 -7.53 22.42
C ASP A 77 6.82 -7.30 22.78
N ASN A 78 6.12 -6.40 22.07
CA ASN A 78 4.71 -6.07 22.31
C ASN A 78 3.77 -6.60 21.23
N ARG A 79 3.51 -7.91 21.28
CA ARG A 79 2.59 -8.56 20.32
C ARG A 79 1.13 -8.18 20.57
N LEU A 80 0.44 -7.77 19.51
CA LEU A 80 -0.99 -7.47 19.53
C LEU A 80 -1.85 -8.74 19.65
N ASP A 81 -3.00 -8.63 20.33
CA ASP A 81 -4.01 -9.69 20.34
C ASP A 81 -4.77 -9.72 19.01
N VAL A 82 -4.30 -10.58 18.11
CA VAL A 82 -4.91 -10.78 16.78
C VAL A 82 -6.38 -11.22 16.89
N ARG A 83 -6.77 -11.97 17.92
CA ARG A 83 -8.16 -12.47 18.04
C ARG A 83 -9.11 -11.33 18.39
N ALA A 84 -8.68 -10.42 19.27
CA ALA A 84 -9.45 -9.24 19.63
C ALA A 84 -9.58 -8.24 18.46
N LEU A 85 -8.55 -8.12 17.63
CA LEU A 85 -8.53 -7.19 16.49
C LEU A 85 -9.26 -7.71 15.25
N ARG A 86 -9.35 -9.03 15.09
CA ARG A 86 -9.89 -9.68 13.89
C ARG A 86 -11.26 -9.16 13.47
N PRO A 87 -12.28 -9.02 14.33
CA PRO A 87 -13.61 -8.55 13.92
C PRO A 87 -13.57 -7.14 13.31
N TYR A 88 -12.69 -6.27 13.79
CA TYR A 88 -12.51 -4.93 13.25
C TYR A 88 -11.96 -4.99 11.82
N TYR A 89 -10.85 -5.70 11.60
CA TYR A 89 -10.25 -5.80 10.27
C TYR A 89 -11.09 -6.60 9.27
N GLU A 90 -11.81 -7.63 9.71
CA GLU A 90 -12.78 -8.34 8.86
C GLU A 90 -13.87 -7.39 8.36
N SER A 91 -14.42 -6.52 9.23
CA SER A 91 -15.42 -5.54 8.78
C SER A 91 -14.88 -4.54 7.74
N LEU A 92 -13.59 -4.18 7.83
CA LEU A 92 -12.92 -3.38 6.81
C LEU A 92 -12.72 -4.15 5.51
N ILE A 93 -12.31 -5.43 5.58
CA ILE A 93 -12.17 -6.30 4.42
C ILE A 93 -13.52 -6.42 3.69
N ASP A 94 -14.60 -6.69 4.43
CA ASP A 94 -15.95 -6.78 3.88
C ASP A 94 -16.43 -5.47 3.24
N THR A 95 -15.91 -4.32 3.72
CA THR A 95 -16.25 -3.01 3.17
C THR A 95 -15.45 -2.68 1.90
N TYR A 96 -14.14 -2.93 1.90
CA TYR A 96 -13.22 -2.38 0.90
C TYR A 96 -12.70 -3.41 -0.11
N VAL A 97 -12.57 -4.67 0.28
CA VAL A 97 -12.05 -5.75 -0.57
C VAL A 97 -12.84 -7.06 -0.32
N PRO A 98 -14.18 -7.06 -0.47
CA PRO A 98 -15.01 -8.20 -0.09
C PRO A 98 -14.83 -9.40 -1.00
N GLY A 99 -15.15 -10.58 -0.46
CA GLY A 99 -15.19 -11.83 -1.21
C GLY A 99 -13.83 -12.53 -1.34
N VAL A 100 -13.79 -13.56 -2.17
CA VAL A 100 -12.59 -14.39 -2.37
C VAL A 100 -11.72 -13.79 -3.46
N LEU A 101 -10.50 -13.37 -3.09
CA LEU A 101 -9.50 -12.86 -4.02
C LEU A 101 -8.94 -13.97 -4.91
N GLN A 102 -8.63 -13.61 -6.15
CA GLN A 102 -7.81 -14.41 -7.06
C GLN A 102 -6.35 -13.95 -6.91
N TRP A 103 -5.56 -14.77 -6.21
CA TRP A 103 -4.14 -14.52 -5.94
C TRP A 103 -3.30 -14.92 -7.14
#